data_AF-A0A2P5XYC6-F1
#
_entry.id   AF-A0A2P5XYC6-F1
#
_cell.length_a   1.000
_cell.length_b   1.000
_cell.length_c   1.000
_cell.angle_alpha   90.00
_cell.angle_beta   90.00
_cell.angle_gamma   90.00
#
_symmetry.space_group_name_H-M   'P 1'
#
loop_
_entity.id
_entity.type
_entity.pdbx_description
1 polymer ?
#
loop_
_entity_poly.entity_id
_entity_poly.type
_entity_poly.pdbx_seq_one_letter_code
_entity_poly.pdbx_strand_id
1 'polypeptide(L)'
;MILLPNGKVLLINGAGSGLAGWELGRNPVLSPVLYRPDRKIGSRFKTQIPTTIPRMYHSSATLLRDGRVLVGGSNPHAFYNFTSVLFPTELSLEAFSPTYLDSKFNDLRPKIITPKSMSGIRYNKRTNIQVVITGKVAENLVSATMLAPAFNTHSFFMNQRLLVLGNDKVTTCGNSAYNIEVTTPSTHNLAPPGFYLLFVVHQNIPSQGIWVKLR
;
A
#
# COMPACT_ATOMS: atom_id res chain seq x y z
N MET A 1 -5.22 9.08 1.54
CA MET A 1 -3.77 8.78 1.67
C MET A 1 -3.60 7.29 1.91
N ILE A 2 -2.69 6.62 1.19
CA ILE A 2 -2.53 5.16 1.22
C ILE A 2 -1.15 4.79 1.74
N LEU A 3 -1.06 3.92 2.75
CA LEU A 3 0.20 3.30 3.15
C LEU A 3 0.58 2.23 2.13
N LEU A 4 1.79 2.31 1.58
CA LEU A 4 2.33 1.32 0.66
C LEU A 4 3.16 0.27 1.42
N PRO A 5 3.35 -0.94 0.87
CA PRO A 5 4.06 -2.02 1.56
C PRO A 5 5.48 -1.66 2.03
N ASN A 6 6.15 -0.74 1.34
CA ASN A 6 7.51 -0.30 1.68
C ASN A 6 7.57 0.87 2.66
N GLY A 7 6.48 1.19 3.36
CA GLY A 7 6.43 2.27 4.37
C GLY A 7 6.29 3.68 3.80
N LYS A 8 6.24 3.84 2.47
CA LYS A 8 5.94 5.12 1.83
C LYS A 8 4.44 5.39 1.86
N VAL A 9 4.08 6.67 1.69
CA VAL A 9 2.68 7.10 1.71
C VAL A 9 2.32 7.72 0.36
N LEU A 10 1.25 7.24 -0.26
CA LEU A 10 0.71 7.81 -1.49
C LEU A 10 -0.41 8.80 -1.15
N LEU A 11 -0.25 10.04 -1.60
CA LEU A 11 -1.31 11.05 -1.65
C LEU A 11 -1.85 11.03 -3.08
N ILE A 12 -3.15 10.81 -3.23
CA ILE A 12 -3.81 10.62 -4.53
C ILE A 12 -5.25 11.12 -4.45
N ASN A 13 -5.81 11.55 -5.58
CA ASN A 13 -7.10 12.22 -5.73
C ASN A 13 -7.15 13.61 -5.10
N GLY A 14 -8.29 14.28 -5.22
CA GLY A 14 -8.61 15.52 -4.50
C GLY A 14 -8.66 16.76 -5.37
N ALA A 15 -8.96 17.88 -4.71
CA ALA A 15 -9.07 19.21 -5.29
C ALA A 15 -7.97 20.12 -4.72
N GLY A 16 -7.41 21.00 -5.55
CA GLY A 16 -6.38 21.95 -5.15
C GLY A 16 -6.94 23.21 -4.49
N SER A 17 -8.25 23.43 -4.57
CA SER A 17 -8.93 24.59 -3.98
C SER A 17 -10.42 24.30 -3.76
N GLY A 18 -11.08 25.14 -2.94
CA GLY A 18 -12.49 24.99 -2.59
C GLY A 18 -12.70 24.22 -1.29
N LEU A 19 -13.88 23.62 -1.14
CA LEU A 19 -14.27 22.90 0.07
C LEU A 19 -14.38 21.39 -0.19
N ALA A 20 -14.10 20.61 0.84
CA ALA A 20 -14.40 19.18 0.84
C ALA A 20 -15.92 19.00 0.94
N GLY A 21 -16.52 18.32 -0.03
CA GLY A 21 -17.96 18.09 -0.08
C GLY A 21 -18.58 18.54 -1.39
N TRP A 22 -19.36 17.65 -1.99
CA TRP A 22 -20.19 17.91 -3.16
C TRP A 22 -19.43 18.61 -4.30
N GLU A 23 -20.04 19.63 -4.90
CA GLU A 23 -19.59 20.33 -6.10
C GLU A 23 -18.67 21.52 -5.81
N LEU A 24 -18.18 21.67 -4.58
CA LEU A 24 -17.44 22.87 -4.16
C LEU A 24 -15.92 22.78 -4.34
N GLY A 25 -15.41 21.62 -4.77
CA GLY A 25 -14.01 21.45 -5.14
C GLY A 25 -13.68 22.10 -6.49
N ARG A 26 -12.49 22.66 -6.63
CA ARG A 26 -11.97 23.24 -7.88
C ARG A 26 -10.52 22.81 -8.09
N ASN A 27 -10.05 22.88 -9.34
CA ASN A 27 -8.67 22.55 -9.73
C ASN A 27 -8.28 21.12 -9.33
N PRO A 28 -8.74 20.07 -10.06
CA PRO A 28 -8.47 18.69 -9.70
C PRO A 28 -6.96 18.41 -9.60
N VAL A 29 -6.54 17.74 -8.52
CA VAL A 29 -5.15 17.31 -8.35
C VAL A 29 -4.95 16.00 -9.07
N LEU A 30 -4.43 16.08 -10.30
CA LEU A 30 -4.26 14.94 -11.18
C LEU A 30 -2.99 14.13 -10.90
N SER A 31 -1.95 14.78 -10.37
CA SER A 31 -0.68 14.13 -10.05
C SER A 31 -0.68 13.57 -8.63
N PRO A 32 -0.51 12.25 -8.44
CA PRO A 32 -0.26 11.70 -7.12
C PRO A 32 1.08 12.20 -6.56
N VAL A 33 1.20 12.25 -5.24
CA VAL A 33 2.45 12.61 -4.56
C VAL A 33 2.87 11.47 -3.66
N LEU A 34 4.10 11.00 -3.84
CA LEU A 34 4.72 9.98 -3.00
C LEU A 34 5.50 10.64 -1.87
N TYR A 35 5.05 10.44 -0.63
CA TYR A 35 5.75 10.83 0.58
C TYR A 35 6.69 9.71 1.06
N ARG A 36 7.94 10.08 1.35
CA ARG A 36 9.04 9.20 1.76
C ARG A 36 9.56 9.65 3.13
N PRO A 37 9.07 9.04 4.23
CA PRO A 37 9.39 9.51 5.58
C PRO A 37 10.88 9.35 5.94
N ASP A 38 11.56 8.39 5.29
CA ASP A 38 12.99 8.08 5.45
C ASP A 38 13.94 9.11 4.83
N ARG A 39 13.42 10.01 3.98
CA ARG A 39 14.24 11.02 3.29
C ARG A 39 14.43 12.28 4.14
N LYS A 40 15.53 12.99 3.85
CA LYS A 40 15.83 14.29 4.47
C LYS A 40 14.67 15.27 4.23
N ILE A 41 14.41 16.14 5.21
CA ILE A 41 13.45 17.25 5.08
C ILE A 41 13.74 18.02 3.78
N GLY A 42 12.70 18.43 3.06
CA GLY A 42 12.81 19.05 1.72
C GLY A 42 12.86 18.05 0.55
N SER A 43 13.18 16.77 0.79
CA SER A 43 13.26 15.73 -0.27
C SER A 43 12.25 14.59 -0.10
N ARG A 44 11.27 14.77 0.81
CA ARG A 44 10.30 13.74 1.19
C ARG A 44 9.17 13.55 0.18
N PHE A 45 8.83 14.57 -0.61
CA PHE A 45 7.71 14.51 -1.56
C PHE A 45 8.23 14.36 -2.98
N LYS A 46 7.65 13.44 -3.76
CA LYS A 46 7.88 13.35 -5.20
C LYS A 46 6.57 13.21 -5.95
N THR A 47 6.30 14.14 -6.85
CA THR A 47 5.20 14.08 -7.82
C THR A 47 5.34 12.85 -8.73
N GLN A 48 4.23 12.16 -8.96
CA GLN A 48 4.12 11.00 -9.83
C GLN A 48 3.40 11.39 -11.14
N ILE A 49 3.35 10.45 -12.09
CA ILE A 49 2.70 10.66 -13.39
C ILE A 49 1.20 10.97 -13.16
N PRO A 50 0.65 12.02 -13.82
CA PRO A 50 -0.76 12.39 -13.67
C PRO A 50 -1.71 11.40 -14.34
N THR A 51 -2.92 11.28 -13.80
CA THR A 51 -4.09 10.78 -14.56
C THR A 51 -4.72 11.91 -15.36
N THR A 52 -5.60 11.59 -16.30
CA THR A 52 -6.49 12.55 -16.97
C THR A 52 -7.87 12.61 -16.35
N ILE A 53 -8.19 11.74 -15.38
CA ILE A 53 -9.52 11.62 -14.77
C ILE A 53 -9.57 12.37 -13.43
N PRO A 54 -10.42 13.41 -13.28
CA PRO A 54 -10.63 14.09 -12.02
C PRO A 54 -11.29 13.15 -10.98
N ARG A 55 -10.55 12.81 -9.91
CA ARG A 55 -11.08 12.04 -8.78
C ARG A 55 -11.43 12.98 -7.63
N MET A 56 -12.66 13.48 -7.63
CA MET A 56 -13.17 14.53 -6.74
C MET A 56 -13.88 13.96 -5.49
N TYR A 57 -14.87 14.66 -4.93
CA TYR A 57 -15.67 14.20 -3.79
C TYR A 57 -16.37 12.86 -4.09
N HIS A 58 -16.48 11.98 -3.10
CA HIS A 58 -16.84 10.56 -3.27
C HIS A 58 -15.87 9.71 -4.13
N SER A 59 -14.66 10.19 -4.43
CA SER A 59 -13.60 9.29 -4.91
C SER A 59 -13.04 8.44 -3.77
N SER A 60 -12.45 7.30 -4.12
CA SER A 60 -11.82 6.39 -3.17
C SER A 60 -10.60 5.72 -3.79
N ALA A 61 -9.68 5.24 -2.95
CA ALA A 61 -8.48 4.55 -3.39
C ALA A 61 -8.04 3.50 -2.37
N THR A 62 -7.66 2.28 -2.79
CA THR A 62 -7.26 1.20 -1.88
C THR A 62 -6.06 0.41 -2.42
N LEU A 63 -5.22 -0.11 -1.53
CA LEU A 63 -4.07 -0.93 -1.92
C LEU A 63 -4.52 -2.35 -2.26
N LEU A 64 -4.04 -2.86 -3.39
CA LEU A 64 -4.22 -4.25 -3.82
C LEU A 64 -3.06 -5.14 -3.36
N ARG A 65 -3.32 -6.45 -3.31
CA ARG A 65 -2.32 -7.47 -2.97
C ARG A 65 -1.11 -7.47 -3.89
N ASP A 66 -1.28 -7.13 -5.16
CA ASP A 66 -0.16 -7.06 -6.11
C ASP A 66 0.72 -5.81 -5.93
N GLY A 67 0.33 -4.90 -5.04
CA GLY A 67 1.04 -3.65 -4.74
C GLY A 67 0.54 -2.43 -5.53
N ARG A 68 -0.42 -2.59 -6.44
CA ARG A 68 -1.08 -1.45 -7.11
C ARG A 68 -2.05 -0.76 -6.16
N VAL A 69 -2.45 0.46 -6.51
CA VAL A 69 -3.52 1.18 -5.82
C VAL A 69 -4.69 1.32 -6.78
N LEU A 70 -5.81 0.67 -6.44
CA LEU A 70 -7.07 0.82 -7.17
C LEU A 70 -7.69 2.16 -6.82
N VAL A 71 -8.15 2.91 -7.83
CA VAL A 71 -8.74 4.25 -7.70
C VAL A 71 -10.09 4.24 -8.41
N GLY A 72 -11.11 4.82 -7.77
CA GLY A 72 -12.48 4.85 -8.28
C GLY A 72 -13.28 6.08 -7.81
N GLY A 73 -14.49 6.22 -8.32
CA GLY A 73 -15.31 7.43 -8.18
C GLY A 73 -14.77 8.58 -9.03
N SER A 74 -15.22 9.81 -8.96
CA SER A 74 -16.10 10.46 -7.98
C SER A 74 -17.54 10.58 -8.43
N ASN A 75 -18.43 10.85 -7.46
CA ASN A 75 -19.74 11.43 -7.72
C ASN A 75 -19.94 12.64 -6.79
N PRO A 76 -19.62 13.87 -7.20
CA PRO A 76 -19.81 15.05 -6.37
C PRO A 76 -21.27 15.50 -6.26
N HIS A 77 -22.23 14.73 -6.78
CA HIS A 77 -23.64 15.10 -6.91
C HIS A 77 -24.57 14.24 -6.03
N ALA A 78 -25.78 14.74 -5.76
CA ALA A 78 -26.81 14.00 -5.02
C ALA A 78 -27.30 12.74 -5.76
N PHE A 79 -27.30 12.79 -7.09
CA PHE A 79 -27.68 11.70 -7.99
C PHE A 79 -26.57 11.45 -9.01
N TYR A 80 -26.71 10.46 -9.88
CA TYR A 80 -25.79 10.34 -11.00
C TYR A 80 -26.07 11.42 -12.04
N ASN A 81 -25.07 12.26 -12.29
CA ASN A 81 -25.14 13.31 -13.29
C ASN A 81 -23.91 13.26 -14.18
N PHE A 82 -24.15 13.10 -15.48
CA PHE A 82 -23.10 12.89 -16.49
C PHE A 82 -22.93 14.09 -17.43
N THR A 83 -23.86 15.04 -17.41
CA THR A 83 -23.95 16.12 -18.40
C THR A 83 -24.21 17.46 -17.75
N SER A 84 -23.71 18.53 -18.35
CA SER A 84 -23.96 19.91 -17.87
C SER A 84 -23.50 20.16 -16.42
N VAL A 85 -22.43 19.48 -15.99
CA VAL A 85 -21.80 19.62 -14.67
C VAL A 85 -20.28 19.73 -14.82
N LEU A 86 -19.64 20.37 -13.84
CA LEU A 86 -18.20 20.61 -13.87
C LEU A 86 -17.38 19.31 -13.77
N PHE A 87 -17.84 18.35 -12.96
CA PHE A 87 -17.19 17.07 -12.76
C PHE A 87 -18.23 15.95 -12.81
N PRO A 88 -18.47 15.35 -13.99
CA PRO A 88 -19.43 14.26 -14.15
C PRO A 88 -19.20 13.10 -13.19
N THR A 89 -20.25 12.34 -12.90
CA THR A 89 -20.15 11.05 -12.23
C THR A 89 -19.19 10.14 -12.98
N GLU A 90 -18.18 9.64 -12.28
CA GLU A 90 -17.12 8.79 -12.81
C GLU A 90 -17.23 7.37 -12.25
N LEU A 91 -17.58 6.43 -13.12
CA LEU A 91 -17.85 5.03 -12.80
C LEU A 91 -16.66 4.10 -13.11
N SER A 92 -15.64 4.58 -13.81
CA SER A 92 -14.45 3.80 -14.14
C SER A 92 -13.56 3.58 -12.94
N LEU A 93 -12.70 2.56 -13.06
CA LEU A 93 -11.61 2.29 -12.14
C LEU A 93 -10.27 2.43 -12.88
N GLU A 94 -9.29 3.01 -12.21
CA GLU A 94 -7.89 3.02 -12.64
C GLU A 94 -7.04 2.31 -11.59
N ALA A 95 -5.90 1.76 -12.00
CA ALA A 95 -4.90 1.24 -11.08
C ALA A 95 -3.62 2.07 -11.20
N PHE A 96 -3.29 2.82 -10.15
CA PHE A 96 -1.97 3.44 -10.05
C PHE A 96 -0.93 2.37 -9.75
N SER A 97 0.13 2.31 -10.57
CA SER A 97 1.24 1.38 -10.41
C SER A 97 2.46 2.12 -9.87
N PRO A 98 2.83 1.96 -8.58
CA PRO A 98 3.99 2.64 -8.02
C PRO A 98 5.29 2.14 -8.66
N THR A 99 6.35 2.95 -8.63
CA THR A 99 7.64 2.65 -9.29
C THR A 99 8.27 1.32 -8.90
N TYR A 100 7.92 0.76 -7.73
CA TYR A 100 8.40 -0.57 -7.33
C TYR A 100 7.78 -1.72 -8.13
N LEU A 101 6.81 -1.43 -9.01
CA LEU A 101 6.20 -2.35 -9.98
C LEU A 101 6.67 -2.09 -11.42
N ASP A 102 7.67 -1.23 -11.64
CA ASP A 102 8.25 -1.09 -12.98
C ASP A 102 8.72 -2.47 -13.48
N SER A 103 8.54 -2.74 -14.78
CA SER A 103 8.83 -4.04 -15.39
C SER A 103 10.25 -4.55 -15.13
N LYS A 104 11.23 -3.62 -15.06
CA LYS A 104 12.64 -3.92 -14.73
C LYS A 104 12.83 -4.54 -13.34
N PHE A 105 11.85 -4.43 -12.45
CA PHE A 105 11.89 -4.99 -11.10
C PHE A 105 11.14 -6.30 -10.98
N ASN A 106 10.46 -6.78 -12.02
CA ASN A 106 9.62 -7.99 -11.96
C ASN A 106 10.38 -9.21 -11.40
N ASP A 107 11.60 -9.44 -11.88
CA ASP A 107 12.44 -10.57 -11.44
C ASP A 107 13.11 -10.35 -10.08
N LEU A 108 13.07 -9.11 -9.56
CA LEU A 108 13.62 -8.74 -8.25
C LEU A 108 12.56 -8.74 -7.14
N ARG A 109 11.28 -8.94 -7.48
CA ARG A 109 10.21 -8.97 -6.48
C ARG A 109 10.35 -10.21 -5.59
N PRO A 110 10.41 -10.05 -4.25
CA PRO A 110 10.42 -11.19 -3.35
C PRO A 110 9.17 -12.06 -3.54
N LYS A 111 9.30 -13.39 -3.43
CA LYS A 111 8.17 -14.33 -3.49
C LYS A 111 8.06 -15.10 -2.17
N ILE A 112 7.00 -14.84 -1.42
CA ILE A 112 6.74 -15.53 -0.14
C ILE A 112 6.38 -16.99 -0.43
N ILE A 113 7.13 -17.92 0.17
CA ILE A 113 6.92 -19.37 0.07
C ILE A 113 6.14 -19.87 1.28
N THR A 114 6.54 -19.43 2.48
CA THR A 114 5.85 -19.70 3.74
C THR A 114 5.83 -18.42 4.60
N PRO A 115 4.75 -18.17 5.37
CA PRO A 115 3.52 -18.96 5.45
C PRO A 115 2.69 -18.89 4.16
N LYS A 116 1.72 -19.80 3.98
CA LYS A 116 0.76 -19.74 2.87
C LYS A 116 -0.30 -18.67 3.15
N SER A 117 -0.95 -18.17 2.10
CA SER A 117 -2.09 -17.25 2.28
C SER A 117 -3.15 -17.91 3.17
N MET A 118 -3.84 -17.10 3.98
CA MET A 118 -4.79 -17.47 5.04
C MET A 118 -4.19 -18.15 6.28
N SER A 119 -2.86 -18.23 6.41
CA SER A 119 -2.24 -18.77 7.63
C SER A 119 -2.55 -17.92 8.86
N GLY A 120 -2.66 -18.58 10.02
CA GLY A 120 -2.77 -17.92 11.31
C GLY A 120 -1.41 -17.52 11.86
N ILE A 121 -1.27 -16.27 12.31
CA ILE A 121 -0.07 -15.75 12.99
C ILE A 121 -0.43 -15.46 14.45
N ARG A 122 0.42 -15.90 15.38
CA ARG A 122 0.27 -15.66 16.83
C ARG A 122 1.02 -14.42 17.26
N TYR A 123 0.46 -13.68 18.23
CA TYR A 123 1.14 -12.55 18.89
C TYR A 123 2.39 -12.97 19.67
N ASN A 124 3.33 -12.04 19.80
CA ASN A 124 4.55 -12.17 20.60
C ASN A 124 5.31 -13.49 20.35
N LYS A 125 5.49 -13.84 19.07
CA LYS A 125 6.24 -15.02 18.62
C LYS A 125 7.28 -14.63 17.59
N ARG A 126 8.44 -15.27 17.69
CA ARG A 126 9.37 -15.36 16.57
C ARG A 126 8.82 -16.37 15.55
N THR A 127 8.77 -15.96 14.30
CA THR A 127 8.34 -16.81 13.19
C THR A 127 9.26 -16.59 12.00
N ASN A 128 9.45 -17.64 11.21
CA ASN A 128 10.19 -17.55 9.96
C ASN A 128 9.24 -17.29 8.80
N ILE A 129 9.58 -16.32 7.96
CA ILE A 129 8.99 -16.12 6.64
C ILE A 129 10.02 -16.59 5.63
N GLN A 130 9.71 -17.66 4.90
CA GLN A 130 10.56 -18.13 3.83
C GLN A 130 10.21 -17.39 2.54
N VAL A 131 11.21 -16.83 1.89
CA VAL A 131 11.06 -16.03 0.68
C VAL A 131 12.10 -16.43 -0.35
N VAL A 132 11.73 -16.36 -1.63
CA VAL A 132 12.70 -16.40 -2.73
C VAL A 132 12.99 -14.97 -3.16
N ILE A 133 14.26 -14.60 -3.23
CA ILE A 133 14.74 -13.30 -3.72
C ILE A 133 15.86 -13.56 -4.71
N THR A 134 15.72 -13.08 -5.94
CA THR A 134 16.71 -13.28 -6.99
C THR A 134 18.02 -12.57 -6.65
N GLY A 135 19.14 -13.31 -6.76
CA GLY A 135 20.48 -12.78 -6.54
C GLY A 135 20.86 -12.66 -5.07
N LYS A 136 21.92 -11.88 -4.80
CA LYS A 136 22.45 -11.67 -3.45
C LYS A 136 21.57 -10.71 -2.66
N VAL A 137 21.06 -11.16 -1.52
CA VAL A 137 20.23 -10.33 -0.63
C VAL A 137 21.09 -9.34 0.16
N ALA A 138 20.78 -8.05 0.01
CA ALA A 138 21.16 -7.01 0.97
C ALA A 138 20.29 -7.13 2.23
N GLU A 139 20.77 -7.87 3.24
CA GLU A 139 20.02 -8.23 4.45
C GLU A 139 19.47 -7.02 5.22
N ASN A 140 20.26 -5.95 5.30
CA ASN A 140 19.88 -4.69 5.94
C ASN A 140 18.79 -3.88 5.20
N LEU A 141 18.42 -4.31 4.00
CA LEU A 141 17.37 -3.70 3.17
C LEU A 141 16.17 -4.63 2.97
N VAL A 142 16.08 -5.70 3.75
CA VAL A 142 14.91 -6.57 3.84
C VAL A 142 14.02 -6.07 4.97
N SER A 143 12.70 -6.09 4.78
CA SER A 143 11.70 -5.91 5.85
C SER A 143 10.46 -6.76 5.59
N ALA A 144 9.82 -7.22 6.66
CA ALA A 144 8.48 -7.79 6.58
C ALA A 144 7.46 -6.79 7.11
N THR A 145 6.37 -6.58 6.37
CA THR A 145 5.32 -5.63 6.76
C THR A 145 3.94 -6.26 6.73
N MET A 146 3.11 -5.93 7.72
CA MET A 146 1.70 -6.32 7.78
C MET A 146 0.82 -5.09 7.65
N LEU A 147 0.04 -5.01 6.58
CA LEU A 147 -0.94 -3.94 6.35
C LEU A 147 -2.33 -4.41 6.78
N ALA A 148 -3.00 -3.66 7.66
CA ALA A 148 -4.42 -3.87 7.88
C ALA A 148 -5.20 -3.25 6.71
N PRO A 149 -6.06 -4.03 6.02
CA PRO A 149 -6.90 -3.48 4.97
C PRO A 149 -7.87 -2.46 5.56
N ALA A 150 -8.00 -1.33 4.87
CA ALA A 150 -8.86 -0.23 5.29
C ALA A 150 -10.21 -0.30 4.60
N PHE A 151 -11.25 0.14 5.30
CA PHE A 151 -12.48 0.60 4.65
C PHE A 151 -12.37 2.10 4.40
N ASN A 152 -12.59 2.52 3.16
CA ASN A 152 -12.26 3.85 2.69
C ASN A 152 -13.46 4.55 2.02
N THR A 153 -13.90 5.64 2.62
CA THR A 153 -14.95 6.50 2.05
C THR A 153 -14.76 7.92 2.52
N HIS A 154 -15.14 8.92 1.71
CA HIS A 154 -15.09 10.34 2.09
C HIS A 154 -13.72 10.81 2.59
N SER A 155 -12.63 10.28 2.01
CA SER A 155 -11.24 10.50 2.45
C SER A 155 -10.88 9.94 3.84
N PHE A 156 -11.80 9.24 4.51
CA PHE A 156 -11.56 8.53 5.76
C PHE A 156 -11.11 7.10 5.49
N PHE A 157 -9.96 6.74 6.06
CA PHE A 157 -9.35 5.42 5.97
C PHE A 157 -9.46 4.72 7.33
N MET A 158 -10.58 4.05 7.54
CA MET A 158 -10.87 3.37 8.80
C MET A 158 -9.96 2.14 8.91
N ASN A 159 -9.27 2.02 10.05
CA ASN A 159 -8.39 0.90 10.40
C ASN A 159 -7.07 0.76 9.60
N GLN A 160 -6.73 1.71 8.70
CA GLN A 160 -5.46 1.65 7.96
C GLN A 160 -4.26 1.72 8.91
N ARG A 161 -3.43 0.68 8.89
CA ARG A 161 -2.13 0.66 9.59
C ARG A 161 -1.15 -0.20 8.82
N LEU A 162 0.12 0.20 8.83
CA LEU A 162 1.23 -0.63 8.35
C LEU A 162 2.14 -0.92 9.54
N LEU A 163 2.26 -2.20 9.85
CA LEU A 163 3.17 -2.70 10.87
C LEU A 163 4.46 -3.11 10.17
N VAL A 164 5.60 -2.63 10.64
CA VAL A 164 6.91 -3.17 10.27
C VAL A 164 7.26 -4.19 11.36
N LEU A 165 7.42 -5.45 10.97
CA LEU A 165 7.81 -6.50 11.91
C LEU A 165 9.30 -6.36 12.22
N GLY A 166 9.70 -6.79 13.43
CA GLY A 166 11.13 -6.84 13.78
C GLY A 166 11.85 -7.79 12.82
N ASN A 167 12.92 -7.33 12.18
CA ASN A 167 13.74 -8.13 11.27
C ASN A 167 14.97 -8.62 12.03
N ASP A 168 14.79 -9.72 12.77
CA ASP A 168 15.76 -10.16 13.78
C ASP A 168 16.96 -10.85 13.12
N LYS A 169 16.71 -11.62 12.05
CA LYS A 169 17.76 -12.37 11.33
C LYS A 169 17.34 -12.72 9.90
N VAL A 170 18.27 -12.62 8.95
CA VAL A 170 18.11 -13.18 7.61
C VAL A 170 19.12 -14.32 7.44
N THR A 171 18.68 -15.49 6.99
CA THR A 171 19.57 -16.63 6.73
C THR A 171 19.34 -17.20 5.34
N THR A 172 20.42 -17.54 4.63
CA THR A 172 20.33 -18.21 3.33
C THR A 172 19.96 -19.69 3.51
N CYS A 173 19.08 -20.19 2.65
CA CYS A 173 18.64 -21.58 2.62
C CYS A 173 19.10 -22.31 1.34
N GLY A 174 19.92 -21.66 0.51
CA GLY A 174 20.27 -22.15 -0.83
C GLY A 174 19.21 -21.83 -1.89
N ASN A 175 19.57 -21.96 -3.18
CA ASN A 175 18.67 -21.74 -4.32
C ASN A 175 17.88 -20.42 -4.28
N SER A 176 18.53 -19.32 -3.87
CA SER A 176 17.90 -18.00 -3.73
C SER A 176 16.74 -17.95 -2.73
N ALA A 177 16.61 -18.96 -1.86
CA ALA A 177 15.67 -18.98 -0.76
C ALA A 177 16.33 -18.44 0.51
N TYR A 178 15.56 -17.67 1.26
CA TYR A 178 15.98 -17.01 2.49
C TYR A 178 14.92 -17.18 3.56
N ASN A 179 15.35 -17.39 4.80
CA ASN A 179 14.49 -17.30 5.98
C ASN A 179 14.68 -15.93 6.63
N ILE A 180 13.57 -15.21 6.78
CA ILE A 180 13.51 -13.96 7.54
C ILE A 180 12.84 -14.28 8.87
N GLU A 181 13.62 -14.29 9.94
CA GLU A 181 13.09 -14.40 11.30
C GLU A 181 12.49 -13.05 11.67
N VAL A 182 11.21 -13.06 12.04
CA VAL A 182 10.49 -11.88 12.46
C VAL A 182 9.78 -12.08 13.79
N THR A 183 9.76 -11.01 14.59
CA THR A 183 8.95 -10.94 15.80
C THR A 183 7.58 -10.33 15.48
N THR A 184 6.51 -11.10 15.74
CA THR A 184 5.13 -10.65 15.54
C THR A 184 4.73 -9.61 16.59
N PRO A 185 3.68 -8.78 16.34
CA PRO A 185 3.28 -7.74 17.27
C PRO A 185 3.07 -8.26 18.70
N SER A 186 3.49 -7.48 19.69
CA SER A 186 3.48 -7.89 21.10
C SER A 186 2.10 -7.75 21.76
N THR A 187 1.26 -6.82 21.28
CA THR A 187 -0.05 -6.51 21.89
C THR A 187 -1.14 -6.28 20.84
N HIS A 188 -2.38 -6.53 21.27
CA HIS A 188 -3.60 -6.25 20.49
C HIS A 188 -3.82 -4.75 20.23
N ASN A 189 -3.21 -3.87 21.02
CA ASN A 189 -3.32 -2.41 20.82
C ASN A 189 -2.51 -1.95 19.59
N LEU A 190 -1.32 -2.52 19.40
CA LEU A 190 -0.49 -2.24 18.22
C LEU A 190 -1.15 -2.80 16.96
N ALA A 191 -1.62 -4.04 17.04
CA ALA A 191 -2.24 -4.76 15.95
C ALA A 191 -3.49 -5.49 16.45
N PRO A 192 -4.70 -4.97 16.24
CA PRO A 192 -5.94 -5.67 16.57
C PRO A 192 -6.05 -6.99 15.81
N PRO A 193 -6.68 -8.03 16.40
CA PRO A 193 -6.92 -9.29 15.70
C PRO A 193 -7.69 -9.09 14.40
N GLY A 194 -7.32 -9.84 13.37
CA GLY A 194 -7.97 -9.70 12.07
C GLY A 194 -7.12 -10.17 10.90
N PHE A 195 -7.59 -9.86 9.70
CA PHE A 195 -6.86 -10.13 8.47
C PHE A 195 -5.90 -9.00 8.16
N TYR A 196 -4.68 -9.38 7.79
CA TYR A 196 -3.64 -8.47 7.34
C TYR A 196 -3.08 -8.97 6.01
N LEU A 197 -2.58 -8.03 5.21
CA LEU A 197 -1.73 -8.34 4.07
C LEU A 197 -0.27 -8.34 4.53
N LEU A 198 0.36 -9.51 4.49
CA LEU A 198 1.79 -9.68 4.73
C LEU A 198 2.56 -9.49 3.43
N PHE A 199 3.57 -8.63 3.46
CA PHE A 199 4.53 -8.41 2.38
C PHE A 199 5.95 -8.62 2.90
N VAL A 200 6.84 -9.05 2.01
CA VAL A 200 8.29 -8.93 2.19
C VAL A 200 8.79 -7.88 1.22
N VAL A 201 9.59 -6.95 1.70
CA VAL A 201 10.16 -5.85 0.93
C VAL A 201 11.67 -6.02 0.89
N HIS A 202 12.27 -5.96 -0.30
CA HIS A 202 13.71 -5.93 -0.48
C HIS A 202 14.08 -4.70 -1.32
N GLN A 203 14.95 -3.84 -0.80
CA GLN A 203 15.37 -2.60 -1.49
C GLN A 203 14.21 -1.72 -1.98
N ASN A 204 13.14 -1.62 -1.18
CA ASN A 204 11.86 -0.94 -1.50
C ASN A 204 10.93 -1.66 -2.49
N ILE A 205 11.30 -2.83 -3.00
CA ILE A 205 10.51 -3.65 -3.94
C ILE A 205 9.71 -4.68 -3.12
N PRO A 206 8.38 -4.60 -3.09
CA PRO A 206 7.56 -5.52 -2.32
C PRO A 206 7.24 -6.80 -3.12
N SER A 207 7.03 -7.88 -2.37
CA SER A 207 6.40 -9.09 -2.86
C SER A 207 4.96 -8.82 -3.32
N GLN A 208 4.33 -9.83 -3.94
CA GLN A 208 2.88 -9.91 -3.84
C GLN A 208 2.50 -10.19 -2.38
N GLY A 209 1.50 -9.48 -1.87
CA GLY A 209 0.99 -9.68 -0.53
C GLY A 209 0.23 -10.99 -0.40
N ILE A 210 0.27 -11.60 0.78
CA ILE A 210 -0.56 -12.74 1.15
C ILE A 210 -1.47 -12.38 2.32
N TRP A 211 -2.68 -12.94 2.36
CA TRP A 211 -3.54 -12.78 3.52
C TRP A 211 -3.01 -13.60 4.68
N VAL A 212 -3.03 -13.06 5.89
CA VAL A 212 -2.74 -13.78 7.13
C VAL A 212 -3.75 -13.33 8.19
N LYS A 213 -4.09 -14.22 9.13
CA LYS A 213 -5.00 -13.92 10.24
C LYS A 213 -4.21 -13.82 11.53
N LEU A 214 -4.11 -12.61 12.08
CA LEU A 214 -3.47 -12.36 13.37
C LEU A 214 -4.45 -12.73 14.49
N ARG A 215 -4.03 -13.64 15.39
CA ARG A 215 -4.88 -14.25 16.43
C ARG A 215 -4.08 -14.73 17.64
#